data_AF-A0A521RFM0-F1
#
_entry.id   AF-A0A521RFM0-F1
#
_cell.length_a   1.000
_cell.length_b   1.000
_cell.length_c   1.000
_cell.angle_alpha   90.00
_cell.angle_beta   90.00
_cell.angle_gamma   90.00
#
_symmetry.space_group_name_H-M   'P 1'
#
loop_
_entity.id
_entity.type
_entity.pdbx_description
1 polymer ?
#
loop_
_entity_poly.entity_id
_entity_poly.type
_entity_poly.pdbx_seq_one_letter_code
_entity_poly.pdbx_strand_id
1 'polypeptide(L)' 'MDLPTLTLLDADGTLLFSTNRRGFKLEVGALKQTATSLQIEDITRATLPRDFQRGNKWGQMKLFHVCSY' A
#
# COMPACT_ATOMS: atom_id res chain seq x y z
N MET A 1 -10.16 9.15 -14.46
CA MET A 1 -8.92 8.77 -15.17
C MET A 1 -8.46 7.50 -14.47
N ASP A 2 -8.63 6.36 -15.12
CA ASP A 2 -8.41 5.06 -14.48
C ASP A 2 -6.91 4.86 -14.25
N LEU A 3 -6.55 4.29 -13.10
CA LEU A 3 -5.15 4.01 -12.78
C LEU A 3 -4.69 2.83 -13.63
N PRO A 4 -3.69 2.99 -14.53
CA PRO A 4 -3.30 1.97 -15.49
C PRO A 4 -2.78 0.69 -14.83
N THR A 5 -2.29 0.77 -13.59
CA THR A 5 -1.89 -0.42 -12.83
C THR A 5 -3.09 -1.25 -12.40
N LEU A 6 -4.22 -0.62 -12.03
CA LEU A 6 -5.43 -1.32 -11.60
C LEU A 6 -6.11 -2.06 -12.74
N THR A 7 -6.03 -1.52 -13.95
CA THR A 7 -6.57 -2.17 -15.15
C THR A 7 -5.79 -3.41 -15.58
N LEU A 8 -4.61 -3.66 -14.98
CA LEU A 8 -3.77 -4.83 -15.23
C LEU A 8 -3.95 -5.92 -14.17
N LEU A 9 -4.70 -5.67 -13.10
CA LEU A 9 -5.01 -6.71 -12.12
C LEU A 9 -6.13 -7.61 -12.66
N ASP A 10 -5.90 -8.92 -12.60
CA ASP A 10 -6.98 -9.89 -12.71
C ASP A 10 -8.01 -9.70 -11.58
N ALA A 11 -9.20 -10.26 -11.78
CA ALA A 11 -10.19 -10.36 -10.71
C ALA A 11 -9.57 -11.09 -9.50
N ASP A 12 -9.78 -10.57 -8.28
CA ASP A 12 -9.13 -11.01 -7.03
C ASP A 12 -7.59 -10.85 -7.01
N GLY A 13 -7.05 -10.10 -7.97
CA GLY A 13 -5.64 -9.78 -8.04
C GLY A 13 -5.18 -8.97 -6.83
N THR A 14 -3.95 -9.26 -6.41
CA THR A 14 -3.30 -8.56 -5.29
C THR A 14 -2.16 -7.67 -5.77
N LEU A 15 -2.21 -6.39 -5.39
CA LEU A 15 -1.16 -5.41 -5.57
C LEU A 15 -0.46 -5.14 -4.24
N LEU A 16 0.84 -5.39 -4.21
CA LEU A 16 1.70 -5.03 -3.09
C LEU A 16 2.43 -3.73 -3.41
N PHE A 17 2.07 -2.65 -2.73
CA PHE A 17 2.72 -1.35 -2.91
C PHE A 17 3.65 -1.06 -1.73
N SER A 18 4.92 -0.78 -2.01
CA SER A 18 5.91 -0.44 -0.99
C SER A 18 6.63 0.87 -1.29
N THR A 19 6.95 1.65 -0.26
CA THR A 19 7.76 2.86 -0.40
C THR A 19 8.52 3.21 0.87
N ASN A 20 9.76 3.67 0.73
CA ASN A 20 10.57 4.21 1.83
C ASN A 20 10.52 5.76 1.89
N ARG A 21 9.63 6.39 1.09
CA ARG A 21 9.50 7.84 1.07
C ARG A 21 9.05 8.36 2.44
N ARG A 22 9.93 9.14 3.08
CA ARG A 22 9.64 9.72 4.39
C ARG A 22 8.40 10.61 4.34
N GLY A 23 7.50 10.41 5.31
CA GLY A 23 6.26 11.18 5.41
C GLY A 23 5.19 10.81 4.38
N PHE A 24 5.41 9.79 3.54
CA PHE A 24 4.39 9.32 2.59
C PHE A 24 3.10 8.95 3.31
N LYS A 25 1.95 9.34 2.77
CA LYS A 25 0.63 8.89 3.21
C LYS A 25 -0.11 8.42 1.96
N LEU A 26 -0.74 7.26 2.05
CA LEU A 26 -1.53 6.75 0.95
C LEU A 26 -2.89 7.49 0.94
N GLU A 27 -3.26 8.06 -0.19
CA GLU A 27 -4.52 8.77 -0.38
C GLU A 27 -5.67 7.78 -0.65
N VAL A 28 -6.10 7.09 0.41
CA VAL A 28 -7.13 6.03 0.35
C VAL A 28 -8.45 6.54 -0.21
N GLY A 29 -8.83 7.78 0.09
CA GLY A 29 -10.09 8.37 -0.38
C GLY A 29 -10.16 8.48 -1.91
N ALA A 30 -9.10 8.99 -2.53
CA ALA A 30 -9.01 9.11 -3.99
C ALA A 30 -8.95 7.74 -4.68
N LEU A 31 -8.27 6.75 -4.07
CA LEU A 31 -8.19 5.39 -4.60
C LEU A 31 -9.57 4.71 -4.61
N LYS A 32 -10.33 4.82 -3.52
CA LYS A 32 -11.69 4.27 -3.43
C LYS A 32 -12.69 4.93 -4.39
N GLN A 33 -12.47 6.21 -4.73
CA GLN A 33 -13.27 6.90 -5.76
C GLN A 33 -12.97 6.39 -7.17
N THR A 34 -11.76 5.90 -7.40
CA THR A 34 -11.32 5.44 -8.74
C THR A 34 -11.69 3.97 -8.96
N ALA A 35 -11.64 3.13 -7.93
CA ALA A 35 -12.16 1.76 -8.01
C ALA A 35 -12.85 1.39 -6.70
N THR A 36 -14.18 1.23 -6.78
CA THR A 36 -15.07 1.04 -5.63
C THR A 36 -14.85 -0.30 -4.92
N SER A 37 -14.34 -1.31 -5.62
CA SER A 37 -14.08 -2.65 -5.07
C SER A 37 -12.68 -2.82 -4.48
N LEU A 38 -11.86 -1.76 -4.42
CA LEU A 38 -10.54 -1.82 -3.81
C LEU A 38 -10.61 -1.97 -2.29
N GLN A 39 -9.97 -3.02 -1.79
CA GLN A 39 -9.59 -3.12 -0.39
C GLN A 39 -8.14 -2.72 -0.21
N ILE A 40 -7.86 -1.89 0.78
CA ILE A 40 -6.52 -1.36 1.05
C ILE A 40 -6.22 -1.58 2.53
N GLU A 41 -5.11 -2.25 2.80
CA GLU A 41 -4.62 -2.58 4.14
C GLU A 41 -3.18 -2.10 4.31
N ASP A 42 -2.89 -1.40 5.41
CA ASP A 42 -1.51 -1.02 5.78
C ASP A 42 -0.88 -2.14 6.62
N ILE A 43 0.00 -2.91 5.99
CA ILE A 43 0.70 -4.04 6.63
C ILE A 43 2.11 -3.67 7.09
N THR A 44 2.48 -2.38 7.05
CA THR A 44 3.83 -1.87 7.39
C THR A 44 4.33 -2.38 8.74
N ARG A 45 3.45 -2.41 9.76
CA ARG A 45 3.81 -2.87 11.12
C ARG A 45 4.02 -4.37 11.19
N ALA A 46 3.20 -5.14 10.47
CA ALA A 46 3.31 -6.59 10.42
C ALA A 46 4.61 -7.04 9.75
N THR A 47 5.11 -6.25 8.79
CA THR A 47 6.32 -6.55 8.04
C THR A 47 7.59 -5.86 8.57
N LEU A 48 7.51 -5.13 9.69
CA LEU A 48 8.67 -4.43 10.25
C LEU A 48 9.58 -5.41 11.03
N PRO A 49 10.79 -5.73 10.54
CA PRO A 49 11.67 -6.67 11.23
C PRO A 49 12.13 -6.08 12.56
N ARG A 50 12.40 -6.95 13.54
CA ARG A 50 12.74 -6.56 14.92
C ARG A 50 13.91 -5.57 14.99
N ASP A 51 14.90 -5.72 14.12
CA ASP A 51 16.08 -4.85 14.03
C ASP A 51 15.74 -3.41 13.61
N PHE A 52 14.59 -3.19 12.97
CA PHE A 52 14.10 -1.88 12.52
C PHE A 52 13.03 -1.28 13.45
N GLN A 53 12.72 -1.93 14.58
CA GLN A 53 11.67 -1.50 15.52
C GLN A 53 12.13 -0.41 16.51
N ARG A 54 13.44 -0.22 16.73
CA ARG A 54 13.98 0.75 17.70
C ARG A 54 14.62 1.97 17.03
N GLY A 55 14.17 3.16 17.43
CA GLY A 55 14.93 4.41 17.45
C GLY A 55 15.29 5.10 16.13
N ASN A 56 15.22 4.41 14.99
CA ASN A 56 15.92 4.88 13.82
C ASN A 56 14.93 5.46 12.82
N LYS A 57 15.02 6.78 12.61
CA LYS A 57 14.29 7.54 11.55
C LYS A 57 14.67 7.09 10.12
N TRP A 58 15.41 5.99 10.00
CA TRP A 58 16.04 5.48 8.81
C TRP A 58 15.25 4.25 8.36
N GLY A 59 14.53 4.38 7.24
CA GLY A 59 14.12 3.22 6.44
C GLY A 59 12.86 2.48 6.87
N GLN A 60 11.87 3.11 7.51
CA GLN A 60 10.53 2.49 7.58
C GLN A 60 9.94 2.44 6.17
N MET A 61 10.02 1.27 5.55
CA MET A 61 9.34 0.96 4.30
C MET A 61 7.86 0.78 4.62
N LYS A 62 7.03 1.67 4.09
CA LYS A 62 5.58 1.50 4.14
C LYS A 62 5.18 0.42 3.14
N LEU A 63 4.31 -0.47 3.56
CA LEU A 63 3.82 -1.57 2.75
C LEU A 63 2.30 -1.60 2.83
N PHE A 64 1.66 -1.57 1.68
CA PHE A 64 0.22 -1.60 1.53
C PHE A 64 -0.16 -2.81 0.70
N HIS A 65 -1.11 -3.57 1.22
CA HIS A 65 -1.76 -4.65 0.54
C HIS A 65 -3.05 -4.11 -0.08
N VAL A 66 -3.18 -4.24 -1.40
CA VAL A 66 -4.30 -3.71 -2.16
C VAL A 66 -4.91 -4.84 -2.97
N CYS A 67 -6.18 -5.16 -2.72
CA CYS A 67 -6.89 -6.24 -3.40
C CYS A 67 -8.04 -5.67 -4.22
N SER A 68 -8.22 -6.19 -5.45
CA SER A 68 -9.36 -5.87 -6.30
C SER A 68 -10.38 -6.99 -6.22
N TYR A 69 -11.56 -6.71 -5.68
CA TYR A 69 -12.73 -7.61 -5.80
C TYR A 69 -13.57 -7.28 -7.03
#